data_AF-A0A7L4K621-F1
#
_entry.id   AF-A0A7L4K621-F1
#
_cell.length_a   1.000
_cell.length_b   1.000
_cell.length_c   1.000
_cell.angle_alpha   90.00
_cell.angle_beta   90.00
_cell.angle_gamma   90.00
#
_symmetry.space_group_name_H-M   'P 1'
#
loop_
_entity.id
_entity.type
_entity.pdbx_description
1 polymer ?
#
loop_
_entity_poly.entity_id
_entity_poly.type
_entity_poly.pdbx_seq_one_letter_code
_entity_poly.pdbx_strand_id
1 'polypeptide(L)'
;VIEKFDYVFPENGLVAFKDGKFLSKQSIQGHLGEDILQDLINYCLSYIAKIKLPKKRGTFIEFRNGMLNVSPIGRSCSQEERVEFYELDKKEHIREKFVADLRREFAGKGLTFSIGGQISFDVFPDGWDKRYCLGIVANDGFKTIYFFGDKTMPGGNDYEIFMDSRTEGYSVTSPQDTRRICEELFF
;
A
#
# COMPACT_ATOMS: atom_id res chain seq x y z
N VAL A 1 -19.79 -0.59 11.17
CA VAL A 1 -19.13 -1.44 10.14
C VAL A 1 -18.62 -2.71 10.77
N ILE A 2 -17.86 -2.64 11.87
CA ILE A 2 -17.27 -3.80 12.55
C ILE A 2 -18.32 -4.85 12.98
N GLU A 3 -19.53 -4.44 13.37
CA GLU A 3 -20.61 -5.37 13.74
C GLU A 3 -21.39 -5.95 12.54
N LYS A 4 -21.11 -5.50 11.30
CA LYS A 4 -21.87 -5.92 10.10
C LYS A 4 -21.18 -7.04 9.30
N PHE A 5 -19.93 -7.34 9.61
CA PHE A 5 -19.10 -8.29 8.88
C PHE A 5 -18.33 -9.16 9.87
N ASP A 6 -18.16 -10.44 9.55
CA ASP A 6 -17.43 -11.38 10.40
C ASP A 6 -15.95 -10.97 10.53
N TYR A 7 -15.36 -10.44 9.45
CA TYR A 7 -14.01 -9.90 9.44
C TYR A 7 -13.99 -8.47 8.90
N VAL A 8 -13.20 -7.61 9.53
CA VAL A 8 -12.89 -6.27 9.02
C VAL A 8 -11.38 -6.06 9.07
N PHE A 9 -10.79 -5.77 7.91
CA PHE A 9 -9.36 -5.62 7.71
C PHE A 9 -8.98 -4.19 7.25
N PRO A 10 -8.94 -3.19 8.15
CA PRO A 10 -8.36 -1.89 7.81
C PRO A 10 -6.87 -2.03 7.49
N GLU A 11 -6.35 -1.11 6.68
CA GLU A 11 -4.92 -1.07 6.31
C GLU A 11 -4.40 -2.43 5.81
N ASN A 12 -5.10 -3.05 4.87
CA ASN A 12 -4.78 -4.37 4.29
C ASN A 12 -4.79 -5.55 5.30
N GLY A 13 -5.28 -5.34 6.52
CA GLY A 13 -5.28 -6.33 7.60
C GLY A 13 -4.22 -6.08 8.66
N LEU A 14 -3.41 -5.03 8.54
CA LEU A 14 -2.48 -4.61 9.60
C LEU A 14 -3.22 -4.19 10.87
N VAL A 15 -4.49 -3.84 10.75
CA VAL A 15 -5.44 -3.91 11.85
C VAL A 15 -6.48 -4.95 11.46
N ALA A 16 -6.86 -5.82 12.39
CA ALA A 16 -7.86 -6.85 12.13
C ALA A 16 -8.90 -6.90 13.24
N PHE A 17 -10.14 -7.06 12.83
CA PHE A 17 -11.27 -7.35 13.69
C PHE A 17 -11.96 -8.63 13.24
N LYS A 18 -12.41 -9.44 14.20
CA LYS A 18 -13.18 -10.67 13.99
C LYS A 18 -14.36 -10.70 14.96
N ASP A 19 -15.56 -10.98 14.46
CA ASP A 19 -16.80 -11.07 15.23
C ASP A 19 -17.04 -9.83 16.12
N GLY A 20 -16.86 -8.63 15.56
CA GLY A 20 -17.02 -7.38 16.32
C GLY A 20 -15.82 -7.02 17.21
N LYS A 21 -14.84 -7.90 17.40
CA LYS A 21 -13.76 -7.76 18.39
C LYS A 21 -12.41 -7.47 17.73
N PHE A 22 -11.59 -6.68 18.41
CA PHE A 22 -10.20 -6.45 18.01
C PHE A 22 -9.42 -7.77 18.06
N LEU A 23 -8.70 -8.07 16.98
CA LEU A 23 -7.91 -9.29 16.86
C LEU A 23 -6.42 -9.00 16.91
N SER A 24 -5.92 -8.11 16.06
CA SER A 24 -4.49 -7.78 16.01
C SER A 24 -4.21 -6.40 15.41
N LYS A 25 -3.02 -5.89 15.72
CA LYS A 25 -2.43 -4.71 15.09
C LYS A 25 -0.94 -4.96 14.84
N GLN A 26 -0.48 -4.62 13.66
CA GLN A 26 0.93 -4.59 13.28
C GLN A 26 1.37 -3.17 12.91
N SER A 27 2.67 -2.93 13.07
CA SER A 27 3.30 -1.64 12.81
C SER A 27 4.63 -1.85 12.11
N ILE A 28 4.97 -0.98 11.16
CA ILE A 28 6.16 -1.13 10.32
C ILE A 28 7.46 -1.27 11.14
N GLN A 29 7.59 -0.50 12.23
CA GLN A 29 8.74 -0.58 13.14
C GLN A 29 8.80 -1.90 13.91
N GLY A 30 7.65 -2.47 14.28
CA GLY A 30 7.60 -3.77 14.94
C GLY A 30 7.97 -4.93 14.02
N HIS A 31 7.80 -4.76 12.71
CA HIS A 31 8.10 -5.79 11.71
C HIS A 31 9.52 -5.69 11.13
N LEU A 32 9.96 -4.49 10.74
CA LEU A 32 11.27 -4.27 10.14
C LEU A 32 12.39 -4.10 11.17
N GLY A 33 12.05 -3.65 12.38
CA GLY A 33 13.03 -3.19 13.36
C GLY A 33 13.56 -1.78 13.05
N GLU A 34 14.18 -1.16 14.06
CA GLU A 34 14.67 0.21 13.99
C GLU A 34 15.86 0.38 13.04
N ASP A 35 16.76 -0.60 12.94
CA ASP A 35 17.96 -0.49 12.11
C ASP A 35 17.63 -0.29 10.62
N ILE A 36 16.81 -1.18 10.05
CA ILE A 36 16.38 -1.10 8.64
C ILE A 36 15.56 0.18 8.41
N LEU A 37 14.72 0.55 9.38
CA LEU A 37 13.85 1.71 9.27
C LEU A 37 14.64 3.02 9.27
N GLN A 38 15.64 3.14 10.15
CA GLN A 38 16.52 4.30 10.18
C GLN A 38 17.41 4.37 8.93
N ASP A 39 17.95 3.25 8.46
CA ASP A 39 18.70 3.20 7.19
C ASP A 39 17.84 3.72 6.03
N LEU A 40 16.60 3.26 5.93
CA LEU A 40 15.64 3.70 4.91
C LEU A 40 15.33 5.20 5.03
N ILE A 41 15.05 5.69 6.23
CA ILE A 41 14.75 7.11 6.47
C ILE A 41 15.96 7.98 6.13
N ASN A 42 17.15 7.61 6.60
CA ASN A 42 18.39 8.34 6.36
C ASN A 42 18.75 8.38 4.87
N TYR A 43 18.57 7.26 4.17
CA TYR A 43 18.75 7.20 2.72
C TYR A 43 17.77 8.14 2.02
N CYS A 44 16.49 8.08 2.38
CA CYS A 44 15.46 8.94 1.78
C CYS A 44 15.77 10.43 1.99
N LEU A 45 16.12 10.84 3.21
CA LEU A 45 16.49 12.22 3.54
C LEU A 45 17.71 12.68 2.75
N SER A 46 18.75 11.84 2.69
CA SER A 46 19.99 12.13 1.95
C SER A 46 19.74 12.26 0.46
N TYR A 47 18.88 11.42 -0.10
CA TYR A 47 18.49 11.47 -1.50
C TYR A 47 17.68 12.75 -1.80
N ILE A 48 16.64 13.02 -1.00
CA ILE A 48 15.80 14.23 -1.14
C ILE A 48 16.64 15.50 -1.04
N ALA A 49 17.64 15.55 -0.15
CA ALA A 49 18.53 16.70 0.00
C ALA A 49 19.27 17.06 -1.31
N LYS A 50 19.62 16.06 -2.12
CA LYS A 50 20.37 16.22 -3.38
C LYS A 50 19.49 16.60 -4.58
N ILE A 51 18.18 16.34 -4.52
CA ILE A 51 17.25 16.72 -5.59
C ILE A 51 16.99 18.23 -5.52
N LYS A 52 17.22 18.97 -6.61
CA LYS A 52 16.80 20.37 -6.73
C LYS A 52 15.46 20.43 -7.46
N LEU A 53 14.42 20.93 -6.79
CA LEU A 53 13.08 21.12 -7.35
C LEU A 53 12.78 22.63 -7.44
N PRO A 54 11.84 23.05 -8.30
CA PRO A 54 11.34 24.43 -8.29
C PRO A 54 10.84 24.86 -6.91
N LYS A 55 10.19 23.94 -6.19
CA LYS A 55 9.64 24.16 -4.85
C LYS A 55 9.85 22.91 -3.99
N LYS A 56 10.21 23.14 -2.72
CA LYS A 56 10.12 22.16 -1.62
C LYS A 56 9.31 22.77 -0.49
N ARG A 57 8.58 21.93 0.24
CA ARG A 57 7.76 22.32 1.39
C ARG A 57 8.21 21.50 2.59
N GLY A 58 7.30 20.86 3.32
CA GLY A 58 7.59 20.01 4.46
C GLY A 58 6.88 18.66 4.36
N THR A 59 7.13 17.80 5.36
CA THR A 59 6.61 16.43 5.40
C THR A 59 7.07 15.62 4.19
N PHE A 60 8.39 15.50 4.03
CA PHE A 60 8.99 14.70 2.95
C PHE A 60 8.90 13.20 3.20
N ILE A 61 8.86 12.81 4.48
CA ILE A 61 8.62 11.43 4.92
C ILE A 61 7.49 11.52 5.94
N GLU A 62 6.38 10.86 5.67
CA GLU A 62 5.25 10.73 6.57
C GLU A 62 5.22 9.29 7.09
N PHE A 63 5.41 9.15 8.40
CA PHE A 63 5.35 7.87 9.08
C PHE A 63 3.89 7.48 9.33
N ARG A 64 3.45 6.36 8.76
CA ARG A 64 2.12 5.77 9.01
C ARG A 64 2.29 4.43 9.72
N ASN A 65 1.18 3.85 10.16
CA ASN A 65 1.20 2.57 10.87
C ASN A 65 1.78 1.44 10.00
N GLY A 66 1.33 1.33 8.74
CA GLY A 66 1.75 0.28 7.82
C GLY A 66 2.88 0.61 6.85
N MET A 67 3.32 1.86 6.76
CA MET A 67 4.15 2.32 5.65
C MET A 67 4.83 3.66 5.95
N LEU A 68 5.85 3.98 5.17
CA LEU A 68 6.34 5.34 4.99
C LEU A 68 5.81 5.89 3.67
N ASN A 69 5.25 7.09 3.68
CA ASN A 69 4.97 7.84 2.45
C ASN A 69 6.10 8.85 2.22
N VAL A 70 6.77 8.75 1.07
CA VAL A 70 7.91 9.61 0.71
C VAL A 70 7.51 10.54 -0.42
N SER A 71 7.72 11.84 -0.23
CA SER A 71 7.38 12.90 -1.20
C SER A 71 8.57 13.83 -1.42
N PRO A 72 9.16 13.88 -2.64
CA PRO A 72 10.29 14.77 -2.92
C PRO A 72 9.96 16.27 -2.77
N ILE A 73 8.76 16.69 -3.16
CA ILE A 73 8.27 18.07 -2.97
C ILE A 73 7.84 18.35 -1.51
N GLY A 74 7.41 17.32 -0.79
CA GLY A 74 6.83 17.41 0.55
C GLY A 74 5.30 17.50 0.52
N ARG A 75 4.62 16.78 1.41
CA ARG A 75 3.15 16.65 1.41
C ARG A 75 2.40 17.94 1.77
N SER A 76 3.07 18.88 2.42
CA SER A 76 2.48 20.17 2.82
C SER A 76 2.44 21.21 1.67
N CYS A 77 2.54 20.76 0.41
CA CYS A 77 2.40 21.61 -0.77
C CYS A 77 0.94 21.90 -1.12
N SER A 78 0.72 23.02 -1.81
CA SER A 78 -0.60 23.40 -2.32
C SER A 78 -1.05 22.51 -3.48
N GLN A 79 -2.34 22.54 -3.83
CA GLN A 79 -2.83 21.77 -4.97
C GLN A 79 -2.18 22.19 -6.30
N GLU A 80 -1.91 23.48 -6.49
CA GLU A 80 -1.21 24.00 -7.67
C GLU A 80 0.22 23.45 -7.75
N GLU A 81 0.92 23.44 -6.61
CA GLU A 81 2.28 22.88 -6.49
C GLU A 81 2.30 21.37 -6.73
N ARG A 82 1.25 20.64 -6.34
CA ARG A 82 1.11 19.21 -6.65
C ARG A 82 1.03 18.97 -8.15
N VAL A 83 0.25 19.77 -8.86
CA VAL A 83 0.10 19.66 -10.32
C VAL A 83 1.42 20.00 -11.01
N GLU A 84 2.09 21.08 -10.60
CA GLU A 84 3.39 21.47 -11.12
C GLU A 84 4.45 20.37 -10.92
N PHE A 85 4.52 19.79 -9.71
CA PHE A 85 5.42 18.67 -9.44
C PHE A 85 5.07 17.45 -10.28
N TYR A 86 3.79 17.11 -10.43
CA TYR A 86 3.38 15.95 -11.21
C TYR A 86 3.77 16.07 -12.68
N GLU A 87 3.61 17.25 -13.28
CA GLU A 87 4.03 17.50 -14.66
C GLU A 87 5.55 17.53 -14.82
N LEU A 88 6.29 17.99 -13.81
CA LEU A 88 7.75 17.89 -13.77
C LEU A 88 8.21 16.43 -13.65
N ASP A 89 7.63 15.69 -12.72
CA ASP A 89 7.96 14.30 -12.43
C ASP A 89 7.71 13.38 -13.63
N LYS A 90 6.66 13.62 -14.42
CA LYS A 90 6.44 12.92 -15.70
C LYS A 90 7.56 13.13 -16.73
N LYS A 91 8.19 14.31 -16.72
CA LYS A 91 9.25 14.67 -17.68
C LYS A 91 10.62 14.18 -17.20
N GLU A 92 10.88 14.31 -15.90
CA GLU A 92 12.19 14.06 -15.31
C GLU A 92 12.29 12.68 -14.63
N HIS A 93 11.18 11.98 -14.44
CA HIS A 93 11.08 10.66 -13.82
C HIS A 93 11.68 10.63 -12.41
N ILE A 94 11.40 11.65 -11.60
CA ILE A 94 12.07 11.89 -10.32
C ILE A 94 11.75 10.75 -9.33
N ARG A 95 10.48 10.42 -9.14
CA ARG A 95 10.04 9.34 -8.24
C ARG A 95 10.45 7.97 -8.75
N GLU A 96 10.39 7.73 -10.06
CA GLU A 96 10.81 6.46 -10.67
C GLU A 96 12.30 6.19 -10.46
N LYS A 97 13.16 7.19 -10.70
CA LYS A 97 14.61 7.08 -10.44
C LYS A 97 14.89 6.85 -8.96
N PHE A 98 14.21 7.59 -8.08
CA PHE A 98 14.37 7.45 -6.64
C PHE A 98 13.96 6.06 -6.16
N VAL A 99 12.80 5.55 -6.60
CA VAL A 99 12.35 4.17 -6.29
C VAL A 99 13.30 3.12 -6.87
N ALA A 100 13.83 3.31 -8.07
CA ALA A 100 14.80 2.39 -8.67
C ALA A 100 16.09 2.29 -7.84
N ASP A 101 16.58 3.43 -7.32
CA ASP A 101 17.75 3.47 -6.46
C ASP A 101 17.47 2.84 -5.09
N LEU A 102 16.31 3.11 -4.49
CA LEU A 102 15.87 2.45 -3.25
C LEU A 102 15.77 0.93 -3.40
N ARG A 103 15.21 0.44 -4.51
CA ARG A 103 15.13 -1.01 -4.79
C ARG A 103 16.50 -1.66 -4.89
N ARG A 104 17.48 -0.95 -5.46
CA ARG A 104 18.86 -1.44 -5.55
C ARG A 104 19.55 -1.45 -4.20
N GLU A 105 19.42 -0.37 -3.44
CA GLU A 105 20.05 -0.22 -2.12
C GLU A 105 19.50 -1.21 -1.10
N PHE A 106 18.18 -1.37 -1.05
CA PHE A 106 17.49 -2.22 -0.07
C PHE A 106 17.10 -3.59 -0.65
N ALA A 107 17.79 -4.04 -1.70
CA ALA A 107 17.55 -5.34 -2.30
C ALA A 107 17.68 -6.47 -1.24
N GLY A 108 16.67 -7.34 -1.17
CA GLY A 108 16.63 -8.45 -0.21
C GLY A 108 16.29 -8.05 1.24
N LYS A 109 15.94 -6.79 1.51
CA LYS A 109 15.52 -6.32 2.85
C LYS A 109 14.01 -6.42 3.10
N GLY A 110 13.26 -7.02 2.17
CA GLY A 110 11.82 -7.23 2.32
C GLY A 110 11.00 -5.94 2.21
N LEU A 111 11.35 -5.05 1.28
CA LEU A 111 10.68 -3.76 1.07
C LEU A 111 10.06 -3.66 -0.33
N THR A 112 8.78 -3.30 -0.35
CA THR A 112 8.02 -2.97 -1.55
C THR A 112 7.87 -1.46 -1.67
N PHE A 113 7.96 -0.97 -2.91
CA PHE A 113 7.85 0.44 -3.26
C PHE A 113 6.77 0.62 -4.31
N SER A 114 5.77 1.46 -4.02
CA SER A 114 4.64 1.73 -4.91
C SER A 114 4.51 3.23 -5.20
N ILE A 115 4.65 3.61 -6.47
CA ILE A 115 4.41 4.99 -6.91
C ILE A 115 2.91 5.19 -7.05
N GLY A 116 2.35 6.07 -6.22
CA GLY A 116 0.92 6.33 -6.16
C GLY A 116 0.63 7.83 -6.05
N GLY A 117 -0.44 8.26 -6.71
CA GLY A 117 -0.86 9.67 -6.73
C GLY A 117 0.13 10.59 -7.43
N GLN A 118 0.06 11.88 -7.11
CA GLN A 118 0.75 12.94 -7.86
C GLN A 118 2.16 13.26 -7.36
N ILE A 119 2.43 13.07 -6.06
CA ILE A 119 3.61 13.68 -5.41
C ILE A 119 4.48 12.73 -4.59
N SER A 120 4.06 11.48 -4.42
CA SER A 120 4.69 10.56 -3.47
C SER A 120 4.78 9.15 -4.01
N PHE A 121 5.46 8.31 -3.24
CA PHE A 121 5.40 6.85 -3.31
C PHE A 121 5.35 6.30 -1.89
N ASP A 122 4.79 5.10 -1.73
CA ASP A 122 4.72 4.39 -0.46
C ASP A 122 5.82 3.33 -0.39
N VAL A 123 6.39 3.17 0.80
CA VAL A 123 7.36 2.13 1.17
C VAL A 123 6.77 1.31 2.30
N PHE A 124 6.65 0.01 2.09
CA PHE A 124 6.06 -0.91 3.06
C PHE A 124 6.75 -2.28 2.97
N PRO A 125 6.66 -3.11 4.02
CA PRO A 125 7.21 -4.46 3.98
C PRO A 125 6.57 -5.31 2.87
N ASP A 126 7.35 -6.21 2.29
CA ASP A 126 6.86 -7.14 1.27
C ASP A 126 5.67 -7.96 1.81
N GLY A 127 4.61 -8.07 1.00
CA GLY A 127 3.38 -8.78 1.37
C GLY A 127 2.43 -8.00 2.27
N TRP A 128 2.70 -6.72 2.59
CA TRP A 128 1.76 -5.82 3.28
C TRP A 128 0.73 -5.16 2.34
N ASP A 129 0.65 -5.61 1.08
CA ASP A 129 -0.53 -5.42 0.24
C ASP A 129 -1.73 -6.21 0.78
N LYS A 130 -2.87 -6.21 0.07
CA LYS A 130 -4.11 -6.83 0.56
C LYS A 130 -3.96 -8.33 0.88
N ARG A 131 -2.94 -9.03 0.36
CA ARG A 131 -2.66 -10.43 0.73
C ARG A 131 -2.32 -10.61 2.21
N TYR A 132 -1.94 -9.55 2.92
CA TYR A 132 -1.64 -9.63 4.34
C TYR A 132 -2.80 -10.23 5.16
N CYS A 133 -4.04 -9.82 4.88
CA CYS A 133 -5.22 -10.34 5.59
C CYS A 133 -5.44 -11.85 5.36
N LEU A 134 -4.97 -12.41 4.23
CA LEU A 134 -5.08 -13.84 3.95
C LEU A 134 -4.27 -14.68 4.95
N GLY A 135 -3.18 -14.14 5.49
CA GLY A 135 -2.42 -14.80 6.56
C GLY A 135 -3.21 -14.93 7.87
N ILE A 136 -4.14 -14.00 8.12
CA ILE A 136 -4.97 -13.98 9.32
C ILE A 136 -6.07 -15.04 9.24
N VAL A 137 -6.72 -15.15 8.08
CA VAL A 137 -7.82 -16.12 7.87
C VAL A 137 -7.35 -17.51 7.47
N ALA A 138 -6.06 -17.72 7.21
CA ALA A 138 -5.52 -18.99 6.69
C ALA A 138 -5.86 -20.19 7.59
N ASN A 139 -5.95 -19.99 8.89
CA ASN A 139 -6.18 -21.05 9.87
C ASN A 139 -7.65 -21.15 10.32
N ASP A 140 -8.56 -20.36 9.74
CA ASP A 140 -9.97 -20.31 10.13
C ASP A 140 -10.83 -21.34 9.39
N GLY A 141 -10.22 -22.25 8.63
CA GLY A 141 -10.88 -23.42 8.04
C GLY A 141 -11.77 -23.14 6.84
N PHE A 142 -11.61 -21.98 6.18
CA PHE A 142 -12.32 -21.67 4.94
C PHE A 142 -11.92 -22.63 3.83
N LYS A 143 -12.90 -23.32 3.22
CA LYS A 143 -12.67 -24.17 2.06
C LYS A 143 -12.32 -23.37 0.80
N THR A 144 -13.01 -22.25 0.62
CA THR A 144 -12.83 -21.33 -0.51
C THR A 144 -12.91 -19.90 0.02
N ILE A 145 -11.99 -19.04 -0.43
CA ILE A 145 -12.02 -17.60 -0.14
C ILE A 145 -12.34 -16.88 -1.46
N TYR A 146 -13.54 -16.30 -1.55
CA TYR A 146 -13.94 -15.50 -2.70
C TYR A 146 -13.46 -14.07 -2.51
N PHE A 147 -12.72 -13.53 -3.47
CA PHE A 147 -12.27 -12.14 -3.45
C PHE A 147 -12.94 -11.34 -4.57
N PHE A 148 -13.49 -10.17 -4.26
CA PHE A 148 -14.11 -9.26 -5.23
C PHE A 148 -13.37 -7.92 -5.21
N GLY A 149 -12.90 -7.44 -6.36
CA GLY A 149 -12.14 -6.19 -6.46
C GLY A 149 -12.31 -5.48 -7.80
N ASP A 150 -12.11 -4.16 -7.82
CA ASP A 150 -12.27 -3.33 -9.03
C ASP A 150 -10.93 -2.91 -9.65
N LYS A 151 -9.81 -3.05 -8.92
CA LYS A 151 -8.45 -2.71 -9.35
C LYS A 151 -7.57 -3.96 -9.44
N THR A 152 -8.02 -4.96 -10.17
CA THR A 152 -7.43 -6.31 -10.27
C THR A 152 -6.43 -6.49 -11.41
N MET A 153 -6.09 -5.42 -12.15
CA MET A 153 -5.05 -5.44 -13.19
C MET A 153 -3.68 -5.04 -12.62
N PRO A 154 -2.55 -5.43 -13.24
CA PRO A 154 -1.22 -5.06 -12.76
C PRO A 154 -1.08 -3.56 -12.43
N GLY A 155 -0.61 -3.26 -11.22
CA GLY A 155 -0.49 -1.89 -10.69
C GLY A 155 -1.75 -1.38 -9.96
N GLY A 156 -2.85 -2.11 -10.00
CA GLY A 156 -4.03 -1.87 -9.17
C GLY A 156 -3.85 -2.44 -7.76
N ASN A 157 -4.48 -1.83 -6.75
CA ASN A 157 -4.31 -2.21 -5.35
C ASN A 157 -5.06 -3.49 -4.94
N ASP A 158 -5.81 -4.12 -5.85
CA ASP A 158 -6.42 -5.44 -5.65
C ASP A 158 -5.65 -6.55 -6.36
N TYR A 159 -4.68 -6.21 -7.22
CA TYR A 159 -4.01 -7.15 -8.10
C TYR A 159 -3.38 -8.31 -7.33
N GLU A 160 -2.63 -8.01 -6.27
CA GLU A 160 -1.89 -9.02 -5.53
C GLU A 160 -2.81 -10.02 -4.82
N ILE A 161 -3.87 -9.55 -4.17
CA ILE A 161 -4.85 -10.43 -3.50
C ILE A 161 -5.70 -11.20 -4.51
N PHE A 162 -6.08 -10.58 -5.64
CA PHE A 162 -6.83 -11.22 -6.71
C PHE A 162 -6.06 -12.37 -7.37
N MET A 163 -4.74 -12.21 -7.53
CA MET A 163 -3.86 -13.22 -8.12
C MET A 163 -3.35 -14.25 -7.09
N ASP A 164 -3.66 -14.09 -5.80
CA ASP A 164 -3.20 -15.01 -4.77
C ASP A 164 -3.93 -16.34 -4.89
N SER A 165 -3.17 -17.43 -4.97
CA SER A 165 -3.69 -18.80 -5.10
C SER A 165 -4.65 -19.24 -3.99
N ARG A 166 -4.68 -18.52 -2.86
CA ARG A 166 -5.62 -18.77 -1.76
C ARG A 166 -7.02 -18.21 -2.03
N THR A 167 -7.20 -17.44 -3.11
CA THR A 167 -8.48 -16.80 -3.45
C THR A 167 -9.03 -17.26 -4.80
N GLU A 168 -10.35 -17.30 -4.90
CA GLU A 168 -11.08 -17.29 -6.16
C GLU A 168 -11.47 -15.83 -6.44
N GLY A 169 -10.72 -15.18 -7.35
CA GLY A 169 -10.82 -13.76 -7.64
C GLY A 169 -11.89 -13.41 -8.69
N TYR A 170 -12.70 -12.39 -8.40
CA TYR A 170 -13.72 -11.84 -9.27
C TYR A 170 -13.47 -10.34 -9.49
N SER A 171 -13.18 -9.98 -10.73
CA SER A 171 -13.09 -8.59 -11.15
C SER A 171 -14.49 -8.00 -11.28
N VAL A 172 -14.76 -6.90 -10.60
CA VAL A 172 -16.06 -6.22 -10.61
C VAL A 172 -15.91 -4.77 -11.02
N THR A 173 -16.96 -4.22 -11.64
CA THR A 173 -16.95 -2.81 -12.07
C THR A 173 -17.83 -1.91 -11.22
N SER A 174 -18.71 -2.49 -10.39
CA SER A 174 -19.63 -1.77 -9.54
C SER A 174 -20.13 -2.61 -8.35
N PRO A 175 -20.71 -1.99 -7.32
CA PRO A 175 -21.38 -2.72 -6.25
C PRO A 175 -22.53 -3.62 -6.74
N GLN A 176 -23.24 -3.20 -7.79
CA GLN A 176 -24.33 -3.99 -8.39
C GLN A 176 -23.80 -5.26 -9.06
N ASP A 177 -22.64 -5.16 -9.71
CA ASP A 177 -21.96 -6.30 -10.34
C ASP A 177 -21.49 -7.32 -9.28
N THR A 178 -20.95 -6.83 -8.17
CA THR A 178 -20.61 -7.67 -7.00
C THR A 178 -21.84 -8.42 -6.49
N ARG A 179 -22.95 -7.72 -6.30
CA ARG A 179 -24.21 -8.32 -5.84
C ARG A 179 -24.70 -9.41 -6.80
N ARG A 180 -24.71 -9.13 -8.11
CA ARG A 180 -25.14 -10.08 -9.14
C ARG A 180 -24.31 -11.37 -9.09
N ILE A 181 -22.99 -11.26 -9.01
CA ILE A 181 -22.11 -12.44 -8.95
C ILE A 181 -22.33 -13.22 -7.64
N CYS A 182 -22.52 -12.54 -6.50
CA CYS A 182 -22.87 -13.23 -5.25
C CYS A 182 -24.21 -13.96 -5.34
N GLU A 183 -25.21 -13.39 -6.02
CA GLU A 183 -26.49 -14.05 -6.28
C GLU A 183 -26.30 -15.31 -7.14
N GLU A 184 -25.45 -15.27 -8.17
CA GLU A 184 -25.16 -16.42 -9.04
C GLU A 184 -24.35 -17.55 -8.36
N LEU A 185 -23.50 -17.22 -7.37
CA LEU A 185 -22.61 -18.19 -6.72
C LEU A 185 -23.27 -18.92 -5.54
N PHE A 186 -24.15 -18.24 -4.81
CA PHE A 186 -24.58 -18.68 -3.47
C PHE A 186 -26.09 -18.89 -3.31
N PHE A 187 -26.90 -18.59 -4.32
CA PHE A 187 -28.37 -18.71 -4.28
C PHE A 187 -28.91 -19.43 -5.53
#